data_AF-A0A671MIY0-F1
#
_entry.id   AF-A0A671MIY0-F1
#
_cell.length_a   1.000
_cell.length_b   1.000
_cell.length_c   1.000
_cell.angle_alpha   90.00
_cell.angle_beta   90.00
_cell.angle_gamma   90.00
#
_symmetry.space_group_name_H-M   'P 1'
#
loop_
_entity.id
_entity.type
_entity.pdbx_description
1 polymer ?
#
loop_
_entity_poly.entity_id
_entity_poly.type
_entity_poly.pdbx_seq_one_letter_code
_entity_poly.pdbx_strand_id
1 'polypeptide(L)'
;MLRDVPLARLLCTMYRFYCRREVTFQQTENDSFLLYFRQVKLTRESVQTEFLWRLARASRDLALLSTLEKNQACFAAHKWFAICLSDVGDYEGIKVKIGNSYTIRNHLEQAIELNPKDATSIHILGYWCFAFAELAWYQRKVVAVIFASPPTATYEEALAFFLKAEEVDPNFYSKNLLMLGKTYMMLRDVKPAALWLTKARDYPAVTEEDKQVHKEALELLKKLDG
;
A
#
# COMPACT_ATOMS: atom_id res chain seq x y z
N MET A 1 -29.00 -19.38 4.90
CA MET A 1 -29.50 -19.23 6.29
C MET A 1 -28.33 -19.32 7.27
N LEU A 2 -27.88 -18.17 7.75
CA LEU A 2 -27.29 -17.89 9.08
C LEU A 2 -26.64 -19.07 9.84
N ARG A 3 -25.35 -19.32 9.64
CA ARG A 3 -24.46 -19.90 10.67
C ARG A 3 -23.03 -19.39 10.44
N ASP A 4 -22.68 -18.32 11.16
CA ASP A 4 -21.36 -18.07 11.77
C ASP A 4 -21.36 -16.73 12.52
N VAL A 5 -22.22 -16.71 13.54
CA VAL A 5 -22.31 -15.68 14.61
C VAL A 5 -21.11 -15.67 15.59
N PRO A 6 -20.21 -16.68 15.71
CA PRO A 6 -19.11 -16.63 16.70
C PRO A 6 -18.06 -15.54 16.42
N LEU A 7 -17.67 -15.29 15.17
CA LEU A 7 -16.58 -14.36 14.84
C LEU A 7 -16.99 -12.88 14.97
N ALA A 8 -18.23 -12.54 14.62
CA ALA A 8 -18.77 -11.20 14.84
C ALA A 8 -18.89 -10.88 16.34
N ARG A 9 -19.19 -11.89 17.17
CA ARG A 9 -19.13 -11.76 18.63
C ARG A 9 -17.69 -11.64 19.12
N LEU A 10 -16.73 -12.36 18.54
CA LEU A 10 -15.31 -12.26 18.91
C LEU A 10 -14.75 -10.86 18.61
N LEU A 11 -15.04 -10.31 17.43
CA LEU A 11 -14.64 -8.95 17.04
C LEU A 11 -15.30 -7.87 17.92
N CYS A 12 -16.57 -8.03 18.27
CA CYS A 12 -17.28 -7.10 19.15
C CYS A 12 -16.84 -7.23 20.63
N THR A 13 -16.42 -8.42 21.06
CA THR A 13 -15.88 -8.67 22.41
C THR A 13 -14.44 -8.15 22.53
N MET A 14 -13.62 -8.31 21.48
CA MET A 14 -12.31 -7.66 21.38
C MET A 14 -12.45 -6.14 21.42
N TYR A 15 -13.41 -5.57 20.69
CA TYR A 15 -13.69 -4.13 20.67
C TYR A 15 -14.10 -3.58 22.06
N ARG A 16 -14.97 -4.30 22.79
CA ARG A 16 -15.35 -3.93 24.17
C ARG A 16 -14.22 -4.10 25.20
N PHE A 17 -13.29 -5.02 24.97
CA PHE A 17 -12.11 -5.21 25.82
C PHE A 17 -11.05 -4.13 25.57
N TYR A 18 -10.94 -3.63 24.33
CA TYR A 18 -9.98 -2.60 23.90
C TYR A 18 -10.32 -1.19 24.42
N CYS A 19 -11.60 -0.79 24.47
CA CYS A 19 -12.00 0.51 25.04
C CYS A 19 -11.80 0.64 26.56
N ARG A 20 -11.33 -0.41 27.26
CA ARG A 20 -11.32 -0.47 28.73
C ARG A 20 -9.93 -0.52 29.38
N ARG A 21 -8.83 -0.46 28.62
CA ARG A 21 -7.47 -0.42 29.21
C ARG A 21 -6.73 0.85 28.81
N GLU A 22 -6.50 1.70 29.79
CA GLU A 22 -5.57 2.83 29.77
C GLU A 22 -4.13 2.29 29.64
N VAL A 23 -3.66 2.10 28.41
CA VAL A 23 -2.25 1.89 28.07
C VAL A 23 -1.98 2.70 26.79
N THR A 24 -0.85 3.39 26.76
CA THR A 24 -0.44 4.41 25.78
C THR A 24 -0.91 4.14 24.33
N PHE A 25 -1.83 4.99 23.89
CA PHE A 25 -2.78 4.83 22.79
C PHE A 25 -2.21 4.70 21.37
N GLN A 26 -0.99 5.20 21.12
CA GLN A 26 -0.32 5.08 19.80
C GLN A 26 0.12 3.64 19.49
N GLN A 27 0.43 2.85 20.52
CA GLN A 27 0.93 1.48 20.34
C GLN A 27 -0.22 0.51 20.03
N THR A 28 -1.37 0.73 20.66
CA THR A 28 -2.59 -0.08 20.50
C THR A 28 -3.27 0.07 19.13
N GLU A 29 -3.15 1.23 18.48
CA GLU A 29 -3.67 1.41 17.10
C GLU A 29 -2.82 0.68 16.07
N ASN A 30 -1.49 0.80 16.19
CA ASN A 30 -0.57 0.00 15.39
C ASN A 30 -0.87 -1.50 15.56
N ASP A 31 -1.12 -1.97 16.78
CA ASP A 31 -1.47 -3.37 17.03
C ASP A 31 -2.79 -3.79 16.36
N SER A 32 -3.82 -2.94 16.34
CA SER A 32 -5.10 -3.25 15.70
C SER A 32 -5.00 -3.33 14.17
N PHE A 33 -4.22 -2.43 13.54
CA PHE A 33 -3.96 -2.48 12.10
C PHE A 33 -2.96 -3.57 11.71
N LEU A 34 -2.00 -3.90 12.58
CA LEU A 34 -1.14 -5.07 12.43
C LEU A 34 -1.93 -6.37 12.53
N LEU A 35 -2.98 -6.42 13.38
CA LEU A 35 -3.92 -7.54 13.43
C LEU A 35 -4.76 -7.62 12.14
N TYR A 36 -5.19 -6.49 11.56
CA TYR A 36 -5.79 -6.47 10.21
C TYR A 36 -4.83 -7.05 9.18
N PHE A 37 -3.58 -6.59 9.11
CA PHE A 37 -2.60 -7.11 8.14
C PHE A 37 -2.31 -8.59 8.35
N ARG A 38 -2.19 -9.02 9.61
CA ARG A 38 -1.99 -10.43 9.95
C ARG A 38 -3.20 -11.25 9.50
N GLN A 39 -4.41 -10.78 9.77
CA GLN A 39 -5.64 -11.47 9.38
C GLN A 39 -5.82 -11.47 7.85
N VAL A 40 -5.55 -10.37 7.15
CA VAL A 40 -5.59 -10.26 5.68
C VAL A 40 -4.53 -11.14 5.04
N LYS A 41 -3.28 -11.13 5.53
CA LYS A 41 -2.22 -12.04 5.05
C LYS A 41 -2.63 -13.51 5.22
N LEU A 42 -3.12 -13.88 6.40
CA LEU A 42 -3.63 -15.23 6.68
C LEU A 42 -4.86 -15.60 5.82
N THR A 43 -5.73 -14.64 5.50
CA THR A 43 -6.96 -14.91 4.72
C THR A 43 -6.76 -14.78 3.23
N ARG A 44 -5.73 -14.10 2.74
CA ARG A 44 -5.32 -14.16 1.32
C ARG A 44 -4.84 -15.55 0.92
N GLU A 45 -4.40 -16.35 1.88
CA GLU A 45 -4.08 -17.79 1.73
C GLU A 45 -5.33 -18.69 1.65
N SER A 46 -6.50 -18.22 2.14
CA SER A 46 -7.78 -18.95 2.09
C SER A 46 -8.75 -18.26 1.14
N VAL A 47 -9.10 -18.90 0.02
CA VAL A 47 -9.85 -18.32 -1.13
C VAL A 47 -11.30 -17.88 -0.80
N GLN A 48 -11.51 -16.91 0.09
CA GLN A 48 -12.80 -16.27 0.34
C GLN A 48 -12.71 -14.77 0.08
N THR A 49 -12.73 -14.43 -1.21
CA THR A 49 -12.79 -13.06 -1.74
C THR A 49 -13.90 -12.24 -1.06
N GLU A 50 -15.03 -12.88 -0.71
CA GLU A 50 -16.15 -12.24 -0.02
C GLU A 50 -15.80 -11.74 1.39
N PHE A 51 -15.00 -12.51 2.12
CA PHE A 51 -14.56 -12.14 3.46
C PHE A 51 -13.55 -11.00 3.42
N LEU A 52 -12.59 -11.08 2.50
CA LEU A 52 -11.53 -10.10 2.33
C LEU A 52 -12.07 -8.70 2.01
N TRP A 53 -13.04 -8.57 1.08
CA TRP A 53 -13.58 -7.25 0.76
C TRP A 53 -14.38 -6.64 1.91
N ARG A 54 -15.11 -7.46 2.69
CA ARG A 54 -15.87 -6.98 3.87
C ARG A 54 -14.93 -6.49 4.96
N LEU A 55 -13.83 -7.21 5.16
CA LEU A 55 -12.79 -6.83 6.11
C LEU A 55 -12.09 -5.54 5.68
N ALA A 56 -11.74 -5.40 4.39
CA ALA A 56 -11.16 -4.18 3.85
C ALA A 56 -12.09 -2.98 4.03
N ARG A 57 -13.39 -3.14 3.76
CA ARG A 57 -14.40 -2.08 3.93
C ARG A 57 -14.56 -1.68 5.40
N ALA A 58 -14.67 -2.64 6.32
CA ALA A 58 -14.77 -2.35 7.75
C ALA A 58 -13.51 -1.64 8.29
N SER A 59 -12.33 -2.04 7.80
CA SER A 59 -11.06 -1.45 8.22
C SER A 59 -10.87 -0.04 7.67
N ARG A 60 -11.31 0.21 6.44
CA ARG A 60 -11.43 1.55 5.88
C ARG A 60 -12.35 2.43 6.72
N ASP A 61 -13.54 1.96 7.08
CA ASP A 61 -14.51 2.75 7.83
C ASP A 61 -13.98 3.08 9.24
N LEU A 62 -13.27 2.13 9.88
CA LEU A 62 -12.59 2.36 11.15
C LEU A 62 -11.47 3.40 11.03
N ALA A 63 -10.64 3.30 9.99
CA ALA A 63 -9.58 4.27 9.73
C ALA A 63 -10.14 5.66 9.40
N LEU A 64 -11.30 5.74 8.73
CA LEU A 64 -11.99 7.00 8.49
C LEU A 64 -12.47 7.63 9.80
N LEU A 65 -13.12 6.85 10.65
CA LEU A 65 -13.57 7.33 11.96
C LEU A 65 -12.40 7.84 12.79
N SER A 66 -11.26 7.16 12.79
CA SER A 66 -10.07 7.65 13.52
C SER A 66 -9.51 8.96 12.95
N THR A 67 -9.56 9.17 11.62
CA THR A 67 -9.19 10.49 11.04
C THR A 67 -10.16 11.62 11.42
N LEU A 68 -11.44 11.31 11.64
CA LEU A 68 -12.48 12.28 12.00
C LEU A 68 -12.54 12.57 13.50
N GLU A 69 -12.33 11.57 14.36
CA GLU A 69 -12.49 11.68 15.82
C GLU A 69 -11.24 12.22 16.53
N LYS A 70 -10.02 11.95 16.05
CA LYS A 70 -8.77 12.14 16.82
C LYS A 70 -7.94 13.36 16.44
N ASN A 71 -8.56 14.36 15.79
CA ASN A 71 -7.90 15.37 14.98
C ASN A 71 -7.15 14.76 13.78
N GLN A 72 -7.13 15.48 12.66
CA GLN A 72 -6.48 15.14 11.38
C GLN A 72 -4.94 14.96 11.48
N ALA A 73 -4.39 14.79 12.69
CA ALA A 73 -2.96 14.77 12.98
C ALA A 73 -2.38 13.36 13.23
N CYS A 74 -3.18 12.29 13.13
CA CYS A 74 -2.67 10.92 13.26
C CYS A 74 -2.19 10.37 11.91
N PHE A 75 -0.87 10.44 11.65
CA PHE A 75 -0.29 9.95 10.39
C PHE A 75 -0.64 8.48 10.11
N ALA A 76 -0.68 7.65 11.15
CA ALA A 76 -1.01 6.24 11.03
C ALA A 76 -2.44 6.04 10.52
N ALA A 77 -3.41 6.81 11.01
CA ALA A 77 -4.80 6.74 10.54
C ALA A 77 -4.91 7.07 9.05
N HIS A 78 -4.22 8.13 8.60
CA HIS A 78 -4.18 8.50 7.19
C HIS A 78 -3.53 7.40 6.32
N LYS A 79 -2.37 6.87 6.73
CA LYS A 79 -1.69 5.76 6.05
C LYS A 79 -2.59 4.53 5.94
N TRP A 80 -3.21 4.13 7.04
CA TRP A 80 -4.02 2.93 7.13
C TRP A 80 -5.31 3.04 6.32
N PHE A 81 -5.93 4.22 6.33
CA PHE A 81 -7.08 4.52 5.48
C PHE A 81 -6.73 4.40 4.00
N ALA A 82 -5.60 4.98 3.57
CA ALA A 82 -5.12 4.90 2.19
C ALA A 82 -4.88 3.45 1.73
N ILE A 83 -4.22 2.63 2.55
CA ILE A 83 -3.98 1.21 2.25
C ILE A 83 -5.30 0.44 2.10
N CYS A 84 -6.21 0.54 3.08
CA CYS A 84 -7.48 -0.16 3.03
C CYS A 84 -8.35 0.30 1.85
N LEU A 85 -8.31 1.59 1.52
CA LEU A 85 -9.05 2.15 0.40
C LEU A 85 -8.51 1.64 -0.95
N SER A 86 -7.19 1.42 -1.06
CA SER A 86 -6.57 0.76 -2.22
C SER A 86 -7.07 -0.66 -2.38
N ASP A 87 -7.07 -1.44 -1.28
CA ASP A 87 -7.54 -2.84 -1.28
C ASP A 87 -9.01 -2.92 -1.72
N VAL A 88 -9.88 -2.03 -1.21
CA VAL A 88 -11.30 -1.96 -1.63
C VAL A 88 -11.44 -1.68 -3.13
N GLY A 89 -10.60 -0.80 -3.68
CA GLY A 89 -10.59 -0.47 -5.11
C GLY A 89 -10.28 -1.67 -6.01
N ASP A 90 -9.48 -2.62 -5.55
CA ASP A 90 -9.17 -3.84 -6.30
C ASP A 90 -10.38 -4.78 -6.46
N TYR A 91 -11.38 -4.67 -5.57
CA TYR A 91 -12.61 -5.47 -5.65
C TYR A 91 -13.77 -4.75 -6.37
N GLU A 92 -13.82 -3.42 -6.34
CA GLU A 92 -14.93 -2.62 -6.90
C GLU A 92 -14.72 -2.24 -8.38
N GLY A 93 -13.57 -2.61 -8.95
CA GLY A 93 -13.25 -2.47 -10.36
C GLY A 93 -12.57 -1.14 -10.72
N ILE A 94 -12.11 -1.06 -11.98
CA ILE A 94 -11.14 -0.03 -12.40
C ILE A 94 -11.66 1.41 -12.25
N LYS A 95 -12.96 1.67 -12.46
CA LYS A 95 -13.53 3.01 -12.30
C LYS A 95 -13.45 3.50 -10.86
N VAL A 96 -13.81 2.63 -9.90
CA VAL A 96 -13.78 2.98 -8.47
C VAL A 96 -12.34 3.07 -7.98
N LYS A 97 -11.45 2.16 -8.43
CA LYS A 97 -10.02 2.24 -8.14
C LYS A 97 -9.40 3.57 -8.55
N ILE A 98 -9.67 4.02 -9.78
CA ILE A 98 -9.20 5.32 -10.26
C ILE A 98 -9.87 6.45 -9.46
N GLY A 99 -11.18 6.34 -9.17
CA GLY A 99 -11.92 7.24 -8.29
C GLY A 99 -11.22 7.49 -6.95
N ASN A 100 -10.90 6.41 -6.26
CA ASN A 100 -10.32 6.40 -4.92
C ASN A 100 -8.85 6.81 -4.89
N SER A 101 -8.14 6.70 -6.01
CA SER A 101 -6.69 6.95 -6.10
C SER A 101 -6.26 8.33 -5.60
N TYR A 102 -7.12 9.36 -5.77
CA TYR A 102 -6.83 10.72 -5.30
C TYR A 102 -6.99 10.85 -3.80
N THR A 103 -8.05 10.27 -3.25
CA THR A 103 -8.25 10.20 -1.81
C THR A 103 -7.06 9.48 -1.16
N ILE A 104 -6.62 8.36 -1.74
CA ILE A 104 -5.42 7.64 -1.31
C ILE A 104 -4.21 8.57 -1.30
N ARG A 105 -3.95 9.27 -2.41
CA ARG A 105 -2.83 10.23 -2.51
C ARG A 105 -2.88 11.32 -1.44
N ASN A 106 -4.02 11.99 -1.27
CA ASN A 106 -4.17 13.08 -0.30
C ASN A 106 -3.89 12.60 1.13
N HIS A 107 -4.41 11.42 1.50
CA HIS A 107 -4.15 10.85 2.81
C HIS A 107 -2.67 10.44 2.97
N LEU A 108 -2.00 9.93 1.93
CA LEU A 108 -0.58 9.63 1.98
C LEU A 108 0.28 10.89 2.12
N GLU A 109 -0.03 11.96 1.38
CA GLU A 109 0.66 13.25 1.50
C GLU A 109 0.52 13.81 2.93
N GLN A 110 -0.69 13.79 3.50
CA GLN A 110 -0.92 14.16 4.90
C GLN A 110 -0.15 13.25 5.88
N ALA A 111 -0.10 11.94 5.64
CA ALA A 111 0.68 11.02 6.48
C ALA A 111 2.18 11.35 6.45
N ILE A 112 2.72 11.72 5.29
CA ILE A 112 4.12 12.11 5.13
C ILE A 112 4.40 13.48 5.76
N GLU A 113 3.50 14.44 5.63
CA GLU A 113 3.61 15.75 6.30
C GLU A 113 3.66 15.59 7.82
N LEU A 114 2.81 14.72 8.37
CA LEU A 114 2.76 14.45 9.81
C LEU A 114 3.93 13.59 10.30
N ASN A 115 4.42 12.67 9.47
CA ASN A 115 5.58 11.85 9.77
C ASN A 115 6.44 11.60 8.52
N PRO A 116 7.43 12.47 8.24
CA PRO A 116 8.29 12.34 7.06
C PRO A 116 9.29 11.17 7.17
N LYS A 117 9.32 10.45 8.30
CA LYS A 117 10.16 9.27 8.52
C LYS A 117 9.41 7.95 8.29
N ASP A 118 8.16 7.98 7.86
CA ASP A 118 7.42 6.76 7.52
C ASP A 118 7.73 6.30 6.10
N ALA A 119 8.74 5.44 5.95
CA ALA A 119 9.17 4.90 4.65
C ALA A 119 8.03 4.19 3.89
N THR A 120 7.07 3.58 4.60
CA THR A 120 5.91 2.92 4.00
C THR A 120 5.01 3.89 3.24
N SER A 121 4.62 5.02 3.84
CA SER A 121 3.76 6.02 3.16
C SER A 121 4.46 6.62 1.94
N ILE A 122 5.76 6.90 2.06
CA ILE A 122 6.60 7.40 0.97
C ILE A 122 6.66 6.39 -0.17
N HIS A 123 6.88 5.11 0.13
CA HIS A 123 6.89 4.04 -0.85
C HIS A 123 5.55 3.89 -1.57
N ILE A 124 4.43 3.91 -0.84
CA ILE A 124 3.09 3.78 -1.45
C ILE A 124 2.82 4.96 -2.39
N LEU A 125 3.26 6.18 -2.03
CA LEU A 125 3.14 7.35 -2.89
C LEU A 125 4.00 7.22 -4.17
N GLY A 126 5.22 6.67 -4.06
CA GLY A 126 6.05 6.33 -5.21
C GLY A 126 5.39 5.28 -6.12
N TYR A 127 4.75 4.27 -5.52
CA TYR A 127 4.00 3.25 -6.27
C TYR A 127 2.80 3.86 -7.01
N TRP A 128 2.10 4.80 -6.37
CA TRP A 128 1.02 5.56 -7.01
C TRP A 128 1.56 6.31 -8.24
N CYS A 129 2.67 7.04 -8.11
CA CYS A 129 3.28 7.76 -9.24
C CYS A 129 3.67 6.81 -10.38
N PHE A 130 4.31 5.67 -10.05
CA PHE A 130 4.69 4.66 -11.04
C PHE A 130 3.47 4.12 -11.80
N ALA A 131 2.43 3.73 -11.07
CA ALA A 131 1.21 3.17 -11.66
C ALA A 131 0.52 4.18 -12.59
N PHE A 132 0.49 5.46 -12.22
CA PHE A 132 -0.08 6.52 -13.06
C PHE A 132 0.76 6.84 -14.30
N ALA A 133 2.09 6.80 -14.18
CA ALA A 133 3.00 6.93 -15.32
C ALA A 133 2.81 5.78 -16.33
N GLU A 134 2.57 4.57 -15.84
CA GLU A 134 2.38 3.34 -16.63
C GLU A 134 0.99 3.24 -17.29
N LEU A 135 -0.01 4.03 -16.87
CA LEU A 135 -1.37 3.95 -17.42
C LEU A 135 -1.38 4.04 -18.94
N ALA A 136 -1.99 3.03 -19.56
CA ALA A 136 -2.14 2.96 -21.01
C ALA A 136 -3.00 4.13 -21.52
N TRP A 137 -2.78 4.53 -22.77
CA TRP A 137 -3.47 5.68 -23.39
C TRP A 137 -5.00 5.62 -23.27
N TYR A 138 -5.60 4.42 -23.33
CA TYR A 138 -7.04 4.22 -23.22
C TYR A 138 -7.54 4.36 -21.78
N GLN A 139 -6.74 3.93 -20.78
CA GLN A 139 -7.04 4.15 -19.37
C GLN A 139 -6.99 5.64 -19.04
N ARG A 140 -6.03 6.38 -19.60
CA ARG A 140 -5.94 7.85 -19.45
C ARG A 140 -7.21 8.56 -19.94
N LYS A 141 -7.87 8.06 -21.00
CA LYS A 141 -9.16 8.59 -21.46
C LYS A 141 -10.28 8.36 -20.43
N VAL A 142 -10.33 7.19 -19.78
CA VAL A 142 -11.29 6.92 -18.70
C VAL A 142 -11.05 7.86 -17.52
N VAL A 143 -9.79 8.10 -17.18
CA VAL A 143 -9.41 9.06 -16.13
C VAL A 143 -9.85 10.47 -16.51
N ALA A 144 -9.61 10.92 -17.74
CA ALA A 144 -10.01 12.26 -18.20
C ALA A 144 -11.54 12.49 -18.21
N VAL A 145 -12.32 11.41 -18.37
CA VAL A 145 -13.80 11.49 -18.30
C VAL A 145 -14.28 11.63 -16.86
N ILE A 146 -13.63 10.95 -15.90
CA ILE A 146 -13.98 11.05 -14.47
C ILE A 146 -13.44 12.35 -13.88
N PHE A 147 -12.25 12.76 -14.31
CA PHE A 147 -11.50 13.90 -13.81
C PHE A 147 -11.22 14.81 -14.99
N ALA A 148 -11.90 15.95 -15.05
CA ALA A 148 -11.83 16.90 -16.18
C ALA A 148 -10.40 17.22 -16.66
N SER A 149 -9.40 17.14 -15.76
CA SER A 149 -7.99 16.98 -16.11
C SER A 149 -7.44 15.68 -15.51
N PRO A 150 -6.91 14.75 -16.32
CA PRO A 150 -6.29 13.53 -15.80
C PRO A 150 -5.03 13.90 -15.00
N PRO A 151 -4.76 13.23 -13.88
CA PRO A 151 -3.55 13.45 -13.12
C PRO A 151 -2.41 12.81 -13.91
N THR A 152 -1.32 13.56 -14.03
CA THR A 152 -0.09 13.05 -14.63
C THR A 152 0.88 12.77 -13.51
N ALA A 153 1.48 11.59 -13.53
CA ALA A 153 2.67 11.29 -12.77
C ALA A 153 3.75 10.79 -13.72
N THR A 154 4.99 10.92 -13.30
CA THR A 154 6.19 10.59 -14.07
C THR A 154 6.99 9.50 -13.38
N TYR A 155 7.84 8.80 -14.15
CA TYR A 155 8.75 7.82 -13.57
C TYR A 155 9.82 8.50 -12.71
N GLU A 156 10.17 9.74 -13.01
CA GLU A 156 11.09 10.58 -12.24
C GLU A 156 10.53 10.90 -10.84
N GLU A 157 9.24 11.26 -10.74
CA GLU A 157 8.57 11.44 -9.44
C GLU A 157 8.53 10.14 -8.64
N ALA A 158 8.18 9.02 -9.29
CA ALA A 158 8.18 7.71 -8.65
C ALA A 158 9.57 7.35 -8.11
N LEU A 159 10.61 7.59 -8.89
CA LEU A 159 12.00 7.34 -8.50
C LEU A 159 12.38 8.17 -7.28
N ALA A 160 12.03 9.46 -7.26
CA ALA A 160 12.33 10.34 -6.13
C ALA A 160 11.72 9.83 -4.82
N PHE A 161 10.45 9.38 -4.86
CA PHE A 161 9.80 8.78 -3.69
C PHE A 161 10.45 7.46 -3.26
N PHE A 162 10.72 6.54 -4.17
CA PHE A 162 11.35 5.27 -3.80
C PHE A 162 12.76 5.44 -3.22
N LEU A 163 13.55 6.37 -3.77
CA LEU A 163 14.86 6.74 -3.20
C LEU A 163 14.71 7.38 -1.83
N LYS A 164 13.69 8.23 -1.63
CA LYS A 164 13.43 8.84 -0.33
C LYS A 164 13.01 7.81 0.72
N ALA A 165 12.20 6.83 0.35
CA ALA A 165 11.84 5.73 1.25
C ALA A 165 13.08 4.93 1.68
N GLU A 166 13.99 4.66 0.74
CA GLU A 166 15.25 3.97 1.00
C GLU A 166 16.24 4.81 1.84
N GLU A 167 16.24 6.14 1.68
CA GLU A 167 17.04 7.06 2.49
C GLU A 167 16.54 7.10 3.95
N VAL A 168 15.23 7.07 4.13
CA VAL A 168 14.57 7.16 5.44
C VAL A 168 14.75 5.88 6.26
N ASP A 169 14.59 4.72 5.62
CA ASP A 169 14.76 3.42 6.26
C ASP A 169 15.44 2.45 5.26
N PRO A 170 16.79 2.32 5.30
CA PRO A 170 17.51 1.50 4.34
C PRO A 170 17.13 0.02 4.42
N ASN A 171 16.92 -0.61 3.26
CA ASN A 171 16.61 -2.04 3.12
C ASN A 171 15.37 -2.48 3.93
N PHE A 172 14.41 -1.58 4.15
CA PHE A 172 13.19 -1.85 4.93
C PHE A 172 12.19 -2.77 4.22
N TYR A 173 12.17 -2.76 2.89
CA TYR A 173 11.15 -3.45 2.10
C TYR A 173 11.67 -3.90 0.74
N SER A 174 11.64 -5.21 0.49
CA SER A 174 12.11 -5.83 -0.75
C SER A 174 11.42 -5.27 -2.00
N LYS A 175 10.11 -4.98 -1.91
CA LYS A 175 9.35 -4.39 -3.02
C LYS A 175 9.84 -2.99 -3.37
N ASN A 176 10.35 -2.21 -2.41
CA ASN A 176 10.92 -0.89 -2.70
C ASN A 176 12.14 -1.02 -3.63
N LEU A 177 13.05 -1.95 -3.32
CA LEU A 177 14.24 -2.23 -4.13
C LEU A 177 13.87 -2.68 -5.55
N LEU A 178 12.87 -3.56 -5.67
CA LEU A 178 12.37 -3.99 -6.97
C LEU A 178 11.80 -2.82 -7.77
N MET A 179 11.00 -1.97 -7.13
CA MET A 179 10.40 -0.81 -7.79
C MET A 179 11.45 0.23 -8.20
N LEU A 180 12.51 0.44 -7.42
CA LEU A 180 13.68 1.22 -7.85
C LEU A 180 14.27 0.66 -9.15
N GLY A 181 14.54 -0.64 -9.18
CA GLY A 181 15.04 -1.33 -10.38
C GLY A 181 14.13 -1.14 -11.60
N LYS A 182 12.82 -1.39 -11.45
CA LYS A 182 11.83 -1.22 -12.52
C LYS A 182 11.74 0.23 -13.00
N THR A 183 11.79 1.19 -12.08
CA THR A 183 11.70 2.62 -12.43
C THR A 183 12.91 3.05 -13.26
N TYR A 184 14.13 2.63 -12.88
CA TYR A 184 15.32 2.87 -13.69
C TYR A 184 15.25 2.20 -15.08
N MET A 185 14.66 1.01 -15.19
CA MET A 185 14.40 0.40 -16.51
C MET A 185 13.48 1.26 -17.38
N MET A 186 12.41 1.82 -16.80
CA MET A 186 11.49 2.71 -17.52
C MET A 186 12.17 4.02 -17.95
N LEU A 187 13.11 4.51 -17.14
CA LEU A 187 13.97 5.65 -17.45
C LEU A 187 15.14 5.32 -18.38
N ARG A 188 15.27 4.05 -18.80
CA ARG A 188 16.34 3.53 -19.66
C ARG A 188 17.75 3.65 -19.08
N ASP A 189 17.88 3.74 -17.75
CA ASP A 189 19.16 3.76 -17.08
C ASP A 189 19.51 2.35 -16.55
N VAL A 190 20.22 1.60 -17.39
CA VAL A 190 20.47 0.16 -17.20
C VAL A 190 21.39 -0.13 -16.00
N LYS A 191 22.39 0.72 -15.75
CA LYS A 191 23.37 0.51 -14.67
C LYS A 191 22.73 0.53 -13.28
N PRO A 192 22.00 1.59 -12.88
CA PRO A 192 21.29 1.60 -11.60
C PRO A 192 20.13 0.60 -11.59
N ALA A 193 19.47 0.33 -12.72
CA ALA A 193 18.47 -0.74 -12.77
C ALA A 193 19.05 -2.09 -12.33
N ALA A 194 20.17 -2.50 -12.93
CA ALA A 194 20.85 -3.75 -12.58
C ALA A 194 21.32 -3.77 -11.11
N LEU A 195 21.80 -2.64 -10.59
CA LEU A 195 22.21 -2.50 -9.18
C LEU A 195 21.03 -2.77 -8.23
N TRP A 196 19.90 -2.10 -8.43
CA TRP A 196 18.74 -2.22 -7.54
C TRP A 196 18.03 -3.56 -7.68
N LEU A 197 17.92 -4.11 -8.89
CA LEU A 197 17.38 -5.45 -9.10
C LEU A 197 18.27 -6.53 -8.47
N THR A 198 19.59 -6.35 -8.49
CA THR A 198 20.53 -7.24 -7.80
C THR A 198 20.31 -7.19 -6.29
N LYS A 199 20.14 -6.00 -5.70
CA LYS A 199 19.78 -5.87 -4.28
C LYS A 199 18.43 -6.52 -3.95
N ALA A 200 17.42 -6.35 -4.82
CA ALA A 200 16.12 -6.98 -4.64
C ALA A 200 16.18 -8.51 -4.72
N ARG A 201 17.02 -9.06 -5.61
CA ARG A 201 17.30 -10.51 -5.68
C ARG A 201 17.99 -10.99 -4.41
N ASP A 202 18.99 -10.27 -3.91
CA ASP A 202 19.79 -10.73 -2.78
C ASP A 202 19.11 -10.44 -1.42
N TYR A 203 17.92 -9.86 -1.42
CA TYR A 203 17.12 -9.59 -0.23
C TYR A 203 16.68 -10.90 0.45
N PRO A 204 16.74 -11.01 1.80
CA PRO A 204 16.29 -12.21 2.52
C PRO A 204 14.82 -12.55 2.26
N ALA A 205 14.57 -13.69 1.59
CA ALA A 205 13.23 -14.10 1.20
C ALA A 205 12.45 -14.77 2.36
N VAL A 206 11.98 -13.97 3.31
CA VAL A 206 11.25 -14.43 4.50
C VAL A 206 9.76 -14.60 4.22
N THR A 207 9.13 -13.61 3.57
CA THR A 207 7.71 -13.63 3.24
C THR A 207 7.46 -14.14 1.82
N GLU A 208 6.23 -14.54 1.51
CA GLU A 208 5.87 -14.94 0.15
C GLU A 208 6.02 -13.79 -0.87
N GLU A 209 5.80 -12.56 -0.41
CA GLU A 209 6.07 -11.36 -1.21
C GLU A 209 7.55 -11.22 -1.53
N ASP A 210 8.45 -11.46 -0.57
CA ASP A 210 9.89 -11.41 -0.81
C ASP A 210 10.32 -12.48 -1.83
N LYS A 211 9.71 -13.68 -1.81
CA LYS A 211 9.96 -14.71 -2.82
C LYS A 211 9.48 -14.30 -4.21
N GLN A 212 8.33 -13.65 -4.31
CA GLN A 212 7.83 -13.11 -5.57
C GLN A 212 8.74 -11.99 -6.09
N VAL A 213 9.19 -11.11 -5.21
CA VAL A 213 10.18 -10.07 -5.53
C VAL A 213 11.47 -10.68 -6.06
N HIS A 214 12.01 -11.69 -5.37
CA HIS A 214 13.22 -12.40 -5.80
C HIS A 214 13.07 -12.98 -7.22
N LYS A 215 11.95 -13.65 -7.49
CA LYS A 215 11.66 -14.22 -8.80
C LYS A 215 11.55 -13.14 -9.89
N GLU A 216 10.78 -12.08 -9.62
CA GLU A 216 10.60 -10.97 -10.57
C GLU A 216 11.94 -10.26 -10.86
N ALA A 217 12.75 -10.02 -9.83
CA ALA A 217 14.08 -9.41 -9.98
C ALA A 217 15.00 -10.27 -10.86
N LEU A 218 15.02 -11.59 -10.66
CA LEU A 218 15.80 -12.51 -11.50
C LEU A 218 15.35 -12.49 -12.97
N GLU A 219 14.05 -12.46 -13.22
CA GLU A 219 13.52 -12.40 -14.58
C GLU A 219 13.86 -11.07 -15.27
N LEU A 220 13.83 -9.95 -14.53
CA LEU A 220 14.19 -8.64 -15.06
C LEU A 220 15.69 -8.51 -15.32
N LEU A 221 16.55 -9.05 -14.45
CA LEU A 221 18.01 -9.07 -14.68
C LEU A 221 18.37 -9.81 -15.97
N LYS A 222 17.76 -10.97 -16.22
CA LYS A 222 17.95 -11.72 -17.48
C LYS A 222 17.58 -10.92 -18.73
N LYS A 223 16.61 -10.00 -18.63
CA LYS A 223 16.21 -9.12 -19.73
C LYS A 223 17.18 -7.94 -19.95
N LEU A 224 18.00 -7.61 -18.96
CA LEU A 224 19.03 -6.57 -19.09
C LEU A 224 20.32 -7.13 -19.68
N ASP A 225 20.58 -8.43 -19.49
CA ASP A 225 21.78 -9.13 -19.98
C ASP A 225 21.64 -9.66 -21.42
N GLY A 226 20.41 -9.70 -21.97
CA GLY A 226 20.09 -10.22 -23.32
C GLY A 226 19.71 -9.12 -24.29
#